data_AF-A0A4Q4TEY0-F1
#
_entry.id   AF-A0A4Q4TEY0-F1
#
_cell.length_a   1.000
_cell.length_b   1.000
_cell.length_c   1.000
_cell.angle_alpha   90.00
_cell.angle_beta   90.00
_cell.angle_gamma   90.00
#
_symmetry.space_group_name_H-M   'P 1'
#
loop_
_entity.id
_entity.type
_entity.pdbx_description
1 polymer ?
#
loop_
_entity_poly.entity_id
_entity_poly.type
_entity_poly.pdbx_seq_one_letter_code
_entity_poly.pdbx_strand_id
1 'polypeptide(L)' 'MSQTDFNALTSSEEVIDRFTSQVKGRTFAITGAGTQSVGGYTALALAKAGPAHVVLVSRNPATVRPVLD' A
#
# COMPACT_ATOMS: atom_id res chain seq x y z
N MET A 1 5.19 -13.39 13.37
CA MET A 1 4.65 -14.74 13.09
C MET A 1 4.19 -14.78 11.65
N SER A 2 4.45 -15.87 10.93
CA SER A 2 3.96 -16.08 9.56
C SER A 2 2.43 -16.19 9.55
N GLN A 3 1.77 -15.62 8.54
CA GLN A 3 0.32 -15.81 8.32
C GLN A 3 0.16 -17.00 7.37
N THR A 4 -0.43 -18.08 7.85
CA THR A 4 -0.64 -19.31 7.06
C THR A 4 -1.70 -19.16 5.97
N ASP A 5 -2.57 -18.16 6.12
CA ASP A 5 -3.77 -18.02 5.30
C ASP A 5 -3.54 -17.10 4.09
N PHE A 6 -2.38 -16.44 4.02
CA PHE A 6 -1.98 -15.67 2.84
C PHE A 6 -1.37 -16.58 1.79
N ASN A 7 -1.71 -16.30 0.53
CA ASN A 7 -1.25 -17.03 -0.63
C ASN A 7 -0.96 -16.05 -1.78
N ALA A 8 -0.57 -16.59 -2.94
CA ALA A 8 -0.17 -15.78 -4.10
C ALA A 8 -1.29 -14.88 -4.67
N LEU A 9 -2.56 -15.15 -4.31
CA LEU A 9 -3.72 -14.39 -4.75
C LEU A 9 -4.22 -13.40 -3.70
N THR A 10 -3.62 -13.36 -2.51
CA THR A 10 -4.01 -12.41 -1.47
C THR A 10 -3.75 -10.98 -1.95
N SER A 11 -4.81 -10.17 -1.95
CA SER A 11 -4.82 -8.78 -2.37
C SER A 11 -4.18 -7.84 -1.35
N SER A 12 -3.87 -6.61 -1.79
CA SER A 12 -3.38 -5.56 -0.88
C SER A 12 -4.43 -5.20 0.17
N GLU A 13 -5.70 -5.15 -0.22
CA GLU A 13 -6.84 -4.89 0.64
C GLU A 13 -6.95 -5.93 1.75
N GLU A 14 -6.88 -7.23 1.43
CA GLU A 14 -6.95 -8.30 2.43
C GLU A 14 -5.80 -8.21 3.45
N VAL A 15 -4.59 -7.90 2.99
CA VAL A 15 -3.44 -7.69 3.88
C VAL A 15 -3.68 -6.48 4.78
N ILE A 16 -4.08 -5.35 4.21
CA ILE A 16 -4.27 -4.12 4.98
C ILE A 16 -5.44 -4.23 5.96
N ASP A 17 -6.56 -4.82 5.56
CA ASP A 17 -7.72 -5.05 6.43
C ASP A 17 -7.32 -5.87 7.65
N ARG A 18 -6.56 -6.97 7.43
CA ARG A 18 -6.03 -7.83 8.50
C ARG A 18 -5.14 -7.10 9.50
N PHE A 19 -4.45 -6.05 9.06
CA PHE A 19 -3.52 -5.24 9.86
C PHE A 19 -4.01 -3.80 10.12
N THR A 20 -5.30 -3.49 9.94
CA THR A 20 -5.86 -2.13 10.06
C THR A 20 -5.45 -1.42 11.35
N SER A 21 -5.49 -2.12 12.49
CA SER A 21 -5.09 -1.57 13.79
C SER A 21 -3.62 -1.14 13.85
N GLN A 22 -2.78 -1.73 12.99
CA GLN A 22 -1.35 -1.41 12.85
C GLN A 22 -1.08 -0.42 11.73
N VAL A 23 -2.09 0.04 11.00
CA VAL A 23 -1.96 1.10 9.97
C VAL A 23 -2.22 2.47 10.57
N LYS A 24 -3.24 2.56 11.42
CA LYS A 24 -3.74 3.84 11.95
C LYS A 24 -2.65 4.69 12.57
N GLY A 25 -2.50 5.91 12.08
CA GLY A 25 -1.55 6.91 12.60
C GLY A 25 -0.08 6.62 12.34
N ARG A 26 0.26 5.61 11.51
CA ARG A 26 1.65 5.31 11.14
C ARG A 26 2.04 5.91 9.80
N THR A 27 3.34 6.05 9.58
CA THR A 27 3.93 6.47 8.31
C THR A 27 4.48 5.26 7.56
N PHE A 28 4.16 5.17 6.28
CA PHE A 28 4.62 4.10 5.39
C PHE A 28 5.43 4.69 4.23
N ALA A 29 6.52 4.04 3.85
CA ALA A 29 7.27 4.37 2.65
C ALA A 29 7.16 3.21 1.66
N ILE A 30 6.69 3.47 0.44
CA ILE A 30 6.58 2.47 -0.62
C ILE A 30 7.55 2.82 -1.74
N THR A 31 8.47 1.90 -2.01
CA THR A 31 9.35 1.94 -3.18
C THR A 31 8.67 1.22 -4.34
N GLY A 32 8.42 1.90 -5.47
CA GLY A 32 7.79 1.29 -6.64
C GLY A 32 6.26 1.33 -6.66
N ALA A 33 5.67 2.46 -6.26
CA ALA A 33 4.22 2.69 -6.27
C ALA A 33 3.68 3.24 -7.61
N GLY A 34 4.00 2.58 -8.72
CA GLY A 34 3.44 2.95 -10.02
C GLY A 34 1.97 2.54 -10.16
N THR A 35 1.25 3.21 -11.07
CA THR A 35 -0.08 2.77 -11.49
C THR A 35 -0.05 1.31 -11.96
N GLN A 36 -1.10 0.55 -11.62
CA GLN A 36 -1.22 -0.88 -11.94
C GLN A 36 -0.08 -1.77 -11.38
N SER A 37 0.66 -1.30 -10.38
CA SER A 37 1.67 -2.11 -9.68
C SER A 37 1.18 -2.57 -8.30
N VAL A 38 1.81 -3.61 -7.75
CA VAL A 38 1.56 -4.06 -6.37
C VAL A 38 1.74 -2.90 -5.38
N GLY A 39 2.82 -2.12 -5.52
CA GLY A 39 3.06 -0.96 -4.66
C GLY A 39 2.00 0.14 -4.81
N GLY A 40 1.46 0.34 -6.02
CA GLY A 40 0.37 1.28 -6.26
C GLY A 40 -0.92 0.85 -5.56
N TYR A 41 -1.32 -0.42 -5.72
CA TYR A 41 -2.49 -0.97 -5.01
C TYR A 41 -2.31 -0.95 -3.49
N THR A 42 -1.12 -1.30 -2.99
CA THR A 42 -0.81 -1.21 -1.55
C THR A 42 -0.89 0.23 -1.03
N ALA A 43 -0.44 1.22 -1.81
CA ALA A 43 -0.55 2.63 -1.42
C ALA A 43 -2.02 3.06 -1.28
N LEU A 44 -2.87 2.67 -2.23
CA LEU A 44 -4.30 2.97 -2.21
C LEU A 44 -5.01 2.27 -1.03
N ALA A 45 -4.69 0.99 -0.79
CA ALA A 45 -5.24 0.25 0.33
C ALA A 45 -4.84 0.87 1.68
N LEU A 46 -3.55 1.23 1.84
CA LEU A 46 -3.08 1.93 3.02
C LEU A 46 -3.80 3.27 3.20
N ALA A 47 -3.89 4.10 2.16
CA ALA A 47 -4.53 5.42 2.26
C ALA A 47 -5.98 5.34 2.81
N LYS A 48 -6.73 4.28 2.43
CA LYS A 48 -8.09 4.03 2.95
C LYS A 48 -8.13 3.63 4.43
N ALA A 49 -7.07 3.02 4.95
CA ALA A 49 -6.99 2.49 6.32
C ALA A 49 -6.53 3.51 7.39
N GLY A 50 -6.44 4.80 7.04
CA GLY A 50 -6.16 5.90 7.98
C GLY A 50 -4.72 6.01 8.53
N PRO A 51 -3.67 5.87 7.70
CA PRO A 51 -2.29 6.13 8.09
C PRO A 51 -2.11 7.62 8.39
N ALA A 52 -1.03 7.97 9.09
CA ALA A 52 -0.62 9.37 9.20
C ALA A 52 -0.09 9.89 7.86
N HIS A 53 0.80 9.11 7.22
CA HIS A 53 1.39 9.46 5.93
C HIS A 53 1.71 8.21 5.10
N VAL A 54 1.61 8.35 3.78
CA VAL A 54 2.11 7.38 2.80
C VAL A 54 3.07 8.11 1.86
N VAL A 55 4.34 7.73 1.90
CA VAL A 55 5.41 8.32 1.08
C VAL A 55 5.69 7.41 -0.10
N LEU A 56 5.47 7.92 -1.32
CA LEU A 56 5.71 7.16 -2.54
C LEU A 56 7.08 7.52 -3.13
N VAL A 57 7.96 6.53 -3.22
CA VAL A 57 9.31 6.67 -3.77
C VAL A 57 9.33 6.02 -5.16
N SER A 58 9.48 6.86 -6.19
CA SER A 58 9.54 6.44 -7.60
C SER A 58 10.60 7.24 -8.36
N ARG A 59 11.18 6.61 -9.38
CA ARG A 59 12.11 7.27 -10.32
C ARG A 59 11.38 8.05 -11.42
N ASN A 60 10.16 7.63 -11.76
CA ASN A 60 9.38 8.23 -12.84
C ASN A 60 8.09 8.85 -12.28
N PRO A 61 7.96 10.18 -12.29
CA PRO A 61 6.74 10.86 -11.84
C PRO A 61 5.48 10.45 -12.63
N ALA A 62 5.60 10.14 -13.91
CA ALA A 62 4.46 9.79 -14.76
C ALA A 62 3.79 8.49 -14.32
N THR A 63 4.54 7.55 -13.73
CA THR A 63 3.96 6.29 -13.25
C THR A 63 3.29 6.43 -11.90
N VAL A 64 3.76 7.34 -11.03
CA VAL A 64 3.21 7.52 -9.67
C VAL A 64 2.07 8.54 -9.61
N ARG A 65 2.03 9.51 -10.54
CA ARG A 65 1.01 10.56 -10.57
C ARG A 65 -0.42 9.99 -10.49
N PRO A 66 -0.81 8.95 -11.26
CA PRO A 66 -2.16 8.38 -11.19
C PRO A 66 -2.50 7.66 -9.88
N VAL A 67 -1.52 7.45 -8.98
CA VAL A 67 -1.74 6.88 -7.64
C VAL A 67 -1.96 7.98 -6.60
N LEU A 68 -1.51 9.21 -6.91
CA LEU A 68 -1.65 10.39 -6.05
C LEU A 68 -2.93 11.18 -6.31
N ASP A 69 -3.49 11.10 -7.52
CA ASP A 69 -4.70 11.79 -7.97
C ASP A 69 -5.97 11.01 -7.60
#